data_AF-A0A955A750-F1
#
_entry.id   AF-A0A955A750-F1
#
_cell.length_a   1.000
_cell.length_b   1.000
_cell.length_c   1.000
_cell.angle_alpha   90.00
_cell.angle_beta   90.00
_cell.angle_gamma   90.00
#
_symmetry.space_group_name_H-M   'P 1'
#
loop_
_entity.id
_entity.type
_entity.pdbx_description
1 polymer ?
#
loop_
_entity_poly.entity_id
_entity_poly.type
_entity_poly.pdbx_seq_one_letter_code
_entity_poly.pdbx_strand_id
1 'polypeptide(L)'
;MVVERFDTFLEWLLPSPVDGSLGALVYFSLMLLGGIAFGIFIGYLVAAARHGLGEGFYRVATILAGAIPDFLKISPRRVMAVAWLAVKESVRARVIVAFVVFSVLLMYARWFLDVQSDDPAKLYMLFVINATTFLMLVLAVFISTFSLPADMKSRTIYTIVTKPVRASEIVIGRMLGFSAVATVIVVAMAAVGYLFVTRSLDHTHQLEATAEEIEAELADNGRWTGFTTRDKNHRHAITITSDGEVFDSESTQDHWHRVEKRGDKYVVSSPQDQLQARVPRYGELSYRDRDGGDGGGVSVGKEWSYRKYIQGRTLAAAIWTFKDIRAERFPYDELPLELTLSVFRTYKADMTVGVQGSIMLRNPSPNATFKQSVPITFTSKEFQVDRHFIPRKIQAVRASDESYAEADLFEDLCDENGNIEVWVRCEDNNQYFGAAQGDLYVLEAERPFAVNYVKGFFAIWMQTVLVICFGVMVSTRLNGAISMLATLCYIIIGTYRDSIVGVFKGMWQNNALLTSAFGQLRGQSQELLGGGPIESVIRILTQKNLTSDLDMNWLAEGFVRWVDLGLQVIMMAVTHFAPKFSDFNTANYLAEGYDINGHLVAAQATTCFTYLVVMAVVGYFFLKTREIAAT
;
A
#
# COMPACT_ATOMS: atom_id res chain seq x y z
N MET A 1 1.20 -10.42 5.88
CA MET A 1 0.22 -9.75 5.00
C MET A 1 0.87 -9.67 3.64
N VAL A 2 0.19 -10.05 2.56
CA VAL A 2 0.82 -10.10 1.23
C VAL A 2 0.79 -8.72 0.62
N VAL A 3 1.96 -8.23 0.24
CA VAL A 3 2.10 -7.03 -0.55
C VAL A 3 1.63 -7.37 -1.96
N GLU A 4 0.49 -6.82 -2.40
CA GLU A 4 -0.03 -7.07 -3.74
C GLU A 4 0.99 -6.65 -4.80
N ARG A 5 1.23 -7.54 -5.77
CA ARG A 5 2.07 -7.28 -6.92
C ARG A 5 1.47 -6.12 -7.72
N PHE A 6 2.19 -5.01 -7.81
CA PHE A 6 1.91 -3.98 -8.80
C PHE A 6 2.69 -4.30 -10.07
N ASP A 7 1.95 -4.50 -11.16
CA ASP A 7 2.52 -4.74 -12.50
C ASP A 7 3.24 -3.51 -13.04
N THR A 8 3.70 -3.57 -14.29
CA THR A 8 4.48 -2.46 -14.85
C THR A 8 3.62 -1.20 -15.01
N PHE A 9 4.28 -0.03 -14.93
CA PHE A 9 3.59 1.26 -15.09
C PHE A 9 2.82 1.36 -16.42
N LEU A 10 3.34 0.77 -17.49
CA LEU A 10 2.71 0.82 -18.82
C LEU A 10 1.46 -0.06 -18.90
N GLU A 11 1.48 -1.25 -18.29
CA GLU A 11 0.30 -2.13 -18.20
C GLU A 11 -0.82 -1.49 -17.37
N TRP A 12 -0.47 -0.75 -16.33
CA TRP A 12 -1.43 0.04 -15.56
C TRP A 12 -1.98 1.25 -16.34
N LEU A 13 -1.13 1.94 -17.09
CA LEU A 13 -1.50 3.17 -17.78
C LEU A 13 -2.36 2.93 -19.02
N LEU A 14 -1.99 1.94 -19.83
CA LEU A 14 -2.59 1.65 -21.13
C LEU A 14 -3.73 0.63 -21.01
N PRO A 15 -4.70 0.64 -21.95
CA PRO A 15 -5.72 -0.39 -22.01
C PRO A 15 -5.10 -1.76 -22.28
N SER A 16 -5.41 -2.76 -21.46
CA SER A 16 -4.96 -4.16 -21.66
C SER A 16 -6.04 -4.96 -22.37
N PRO A 17 -5.77 -5.53 -23.57
CA PRO A 17 -6.69 -6.44 -24.24
C PRO A 17 -6.88 -7.77 -23.50
N VAL A 18 -5.88 -8.16 -22.69
CA VAL A 18 -5.84 -9.44 -21.96
C VAL A 18 -6.80 -9.41 -20.77
N ASP A 19 -6.79 -8.32 -20.00
CA ASP A 19 -7.62 -8.18 -18.79
C ASP A 19 -8.94 -7.43 -19.08
N GLY A 20 -9.06 -6.82 -20.27
CA GLY A 20 -10.18 -5.97 -20.66
C GLY A 20 -10.28 -4.68 -19.83
N SER A 21 -9.18 -4.26 -19.20
CA SER A 21 -9.11 -3.01 -18.44
C SER A 21 -9.06 -1.81 -19.39
N LEU A 22 -9.82 -0.75 -19.09
CA LEU A 22 -9.81 0.48 -19.90
C LEU A 22 -8.49 1.27 -19.79
N GLY A 23 -7.58 0.87 -18.88
CA GLY A 23 -6.35 1.58 -18.58
C GLY A 23 -6.57 2.86 -17.77
N ALA A 24 -5.57 3.26 -16.98
CA ALA A 24 -5.67 4.49 -16.17
C ALA A 24 -5.79 5.76 -17.02
N LEU A 25 -5.20 5.79 -18.23
CA LEU A 25 -5.24 6.95 -19.12
C LEU A 25 -6.66 7.31 -19.56
N VAL A 26 -7.47 6.31 -19.94
CA VAL A 26 -8.87 6.52 -20.33
C VAL A 26 -9.67 7.01 -19.13
N TYR A 27 -9.46 6.39 -17.97
CA TYR A 27 -10.09 6.82 -16.72
C TYR A 27 -9.75 8.28 -16.38
N PHE A 28 -8.48 8.67 -16.45
CA PHE A 28 -8.04 10.05 -16.21
C PHE A 28 -8.61 11.03 -17.24
N SER A 29 -8.71 10.63 -18.50
CA SER A 29 -9.31 11.46 -19.55
C SER A 29 -10.81 11.69 -19.29
N LEU A 30 -11.54 10.63 -18.92
CA LEU A 30 -12.95 10.72 -18.55
C LEU A 30 -13.14 11.56 -17.28
N MET A 31 -12.26 11.42 -16.29
CA MET A 31 -12.30 12.22 -15.07
C MET A 31 -12.02 13.70 -15.35
N LEU A 32 -11.08 14.01 -16.24
CA LEU A 32 -10.79 15.38 -16.65
C LEU A 32 -11.99 16.01 -17.36
N LEU A 33 -12.56 15.31 -18.36
CA LEU A 33 -13.75 15.77 -19.07
C LEU A 33 -14.97 15.89 -18.14
N GLY A 34 -15.17 14.91 -17.27
CA GLY A 34 -16.24 14.90 -16.28
C GLY A 34 -16.10 16.03 -15.26
N GLY A 35 -14.88 16.30 -14.78
CA GLY A 35 -14.59 17.41 -13.88
C GLY A 35 -14.84 18.77 -14.54
N ILE A 36 -14.42 18.95 -15.79
CA ILE A 36 -14.73 20.15 -16.58
C ILE A 36 -16.25 20.32 -16.73
N ALA A 37 -16.94 19.27 -17.15
CA ALA A 37 -18.39 19.28 -17.32
C ALA A 37 -19.11 19.59 -16.01
N PHE A 38 -18.64 19.03 -14.88
CA PHE A 38 -19.17 19.29 -13.55
C PHE A 38 -18.96 20.75 -13.12
N GLY A 39 -17.77 21.31 -13.34
CA GLY A 39 -17.48 22.72 -13.06
C GLY A 39 -18.38 23.66 -13.88
N ILE A 40 -18.56 23.36 -15.17
CA ILE A 40 -19.47 24.09 -16.08
C ILE A 40 -20.91 23.96 -15.60
N PHE A 41 -21.36 22.76 -15.24
CA PHE A 41 -22.72 22.48 -14.80
C PHE A 41 -23.07 23.21 -13.50
N ILE A 42 -22.21 23.15 -12.49
CA ILE A 42 -22.40 23.92 -11.25
C ILE A 42 -22.37 25.42 -11.54
N GLY A 43 -21.43 25.87 -12.37
CA GLY A 43 -21.38 27.27 -12.81
C GLY A 43 -22.69 27.72 -13.46
N TYR A 44 -23.26 26.87 -14.31
CA TYR A 44 -24.55 27.10 -14.97
C TYR A 44 -25.70 27.13 -13.97
N LEU A 45 -25.83 26.15 -13.08
CA LEU A 45 -26.90 26.13 -12.07
C LEU A 45 -26.90 27.40 -11.22
N VAL A 46 -25.73 27.85 -10.79
CA VAL A 46 -25.59 29.08 -9.99
C VAL A 46 -25.92 30.32 -10.82
N ALA A 47 -25.42 30.41 -12.05
CA ALA A 47 -25.67 31.56 -12.93
C ALA A 47 -27.15 31.62 -13.34
N ALA A 48 -27.77 30.48 -13.63
CA ALA A 48 -29.18 30.32 -13.91
C ALA A 48 -30.06 30.75 -12.74
N ALA A 49 -29.70 30.35 -11.51
CA ALA A 49 -30.45 30.72 -10.31
C ALA A 49 -30.37 32.24 -10.01
N ARG A 50 -29.33 32.94 -10.48
CA ARG A 50 -29.12 34.37 -10.22
C ARG A 50 -29.61 35.30 -11.33
N HIS A 51 -29.39 34.90 -12.58
CA HIS A 51 -29.60 35.75 -13.76
C HIS A 51 -30.65 35.17 -14.73
N GLY A 52 -31.22 34.00 -14.42
CA GLY A 52 -32.14 33.29 -15.31
C GLY A 52 -31.43 32.33 -16.27
N LEU A 53 -32.19 31.38 -16.82
CA LEU A 53 -31.65 30.24 -17.60
C LEU A 53 -30.84 30.68 -18.84
N GLY A 54 -31.27 31.73 -19.54
CA GLY A 54 -30.62 32.22 -20.77
C GLY A 54 -29.35 33.02 -20.51
N GLU A 55 -29.40 34.04 -19.65
CA GLU A 55 -28.22 34.84 -19.30
C GLU A 55 -27.17 34.00 -18.56
N GLY A 56 -27.61 33.04 -17.74
CA GLY A 56 -26.72 32.09 -17.07
C GLY A 56 -25.91 31.26 -18.06
N PHE A 57 -26.53 30.81 -19.16
CA PHE A 57 -25.83 30.10 -20.23
C PHE A 57 -24.77 30.97 -20.91
N TYR A 58 -25.12 32.20 -21.30
CA TYR A 58 -24.20 33.11 -21.99
C TYR A 58 -22.97 33.45 -21.14
N ARG A 59 -23.15 33.67 -19.83
CA ARG A 59 -22.05 33.92 -18.90
C ARG A 59 -21.10 32.74 -18.81
N VAL A 60 -21.62 31.51 -18.68
CA VAL A 60 -20.79 30.30 -18.62
C VAL A 60 -20.06 30.05 -19.94
N ALA A 61 -20.73 30.24 -21.08
CA ALA A 61 -20.10 30.12 -22.40
C ALA A 61 -18.95 31.13 -22.59
N THR A 62 -19.13 32.36 -22.11
CA THR A 62 -18.08 33.40 -22.14
C THR A 62 -16.89 33.02 -21.24
N ILE A 63 -17.16 32.46 -20.06
CA ILE A 63 -16.12 31.97 -19.14
C ILE A 63 -15.34 30.82 -19.79
N LEU A 64 -16.02 29.89 -20.46
CA LEU A 64 -15.41 28.75 -21.15
C LEU A 64 -14.54 29.21 -22.32
N ALA A 65 -15.03 30.14 -23.15
CA ALA A 65 -14.26 30.72 -24.26
C ALA A 65 -13.01 31.46 -23.74
N GLY A 66 -13.11 32.13 -22.59
CA GLY A 66 -11.98 32.78 -21.94
C GLY A 66 -11.02 31.84 -21.22
N ALA A 67 -11.39 30.58 -20.96
CA ALA A 67 -10.57 29.64 -20.18
C ALA A 67 -9.30 29.23 -20.94
N ILE A 68 -9.41 28.89 -22.22
CA ILE A 68 -8.28 28.44 -23.05
C ILE A 68 -7.14 29.49 -23.08
N PRO A 69 -7.37 30.76 -23.44
CA PRO A 69 -6.31 31.77 -23.41
C PRO A 69 -5.87 32.13 -21.98
N ASP A 70 -6.71 31.90 -20.97
CA ASP A 70 -6.37 32.10 -19.56
C ASP A 70 -5.31 31.09 -19.08
N PHE A 71 -5.46 29.81 -19.44
CA PHE A 71 -4.51 28.74 -19.12
C PHE A 71 -3.25 28.79 -19.99
N LEU A 72 -3.36 29.12 -21.29
CA LEU A 72 -2.19 29.15 -22.19
C LEU A 72 -1.21 30.29 -21.90
N LYS A 73 -1.67 31.42 -21.35
CA LYS A 73 -0.80 32.57 -21.01
C LYS A 73 -0.55 32.68 -19.50
N ILE A 74 -0.54 31.54 -18.80
CA ILE A 74 -0.05 31.47 -17.41
C ILE A 74 1.42 31.87 -17.37
N SER A 75 1.77 32.81 -16.50
CA SER A 75 3.17 33.16 -16.28
C SER A 75 3.73 32.46 -15.02
N PRO A 76 4.78 31.64 -15.13
CA PRO A 76 5.39 30.98 -13.97
C PRO A 76 5.82 31.96 -12.88
N ARG A 77 6.29 33.15 -13.26
CA ARG A 77 6.72 34.20 -12.31
C ARG A 77 5.57 34.70 -11.42
N ARG A 78 4.37 34.95 -11.97
CA ARG A 78 3.21 35.38 -11.16
C ARG A 78 2.69 34.25 -10.28
N VAL A 79 2.64 33.03 -10.81
CA VAL A 79 2.25 31.84 -10.02
C VAL A 79 3.19 31.66 -8.82
N MET A 80 4.51 31.75 -9.03
CA MET A 80 5.47 31.66 -7.94
C MET A 80 5.37 32.80 -6.93
N ALA A 81 5.04 34.02 -7.37
CA ALA A 81 4.82 35.14 -6.45
C ALA A 81 3.60 34.90 -5.55
N VAL A 82 2.50 34.37 -6.10
CA VAL A 82 1.30 33.99 -5.34
C VAL A 82 1.59 32.79 -4.41
N ALA A 83 2.34 31.79 -4.88
CA ALA A 83 2.74 30.65 -4.08
C ALA A 83 3.60 31.07 -2.88
N TRP A 84 4.57 31.96 -3.09
CA TRP A 84 5.41 32.49 -2.02
C TRP A 84 4.65 33.33 -1.01
N LEU A 85 3.62 34.06 -1.46
CA LEU A 85 2.70 34.76 -0.56
C LEU A 85 1.94 33.76 0.33
N ALA A 86 1.38 32.70 -0.25
CA ALA A 86 0.69 31.65 0.49
C ALA A 86 1.61 30.96 1.52
N VAL A 87 2.88 30.71 1.17
CA VAL A 87 3.90 30.20 2.11
C VAL A 87 4.06 31.12 3.31
N LYS A 88 4.24 32.43 3.08
CA LYS A 88 4.39 33.42 4.18
C LYS A 88 3.16 33.47 5.07
N GLU A 89 1.97 33.38 4.49
CA GLU A 89 0.71 33.33 5.23
C GLU A 89 0.63 32.08 6.12
N SER A 90 0.97 30.90 5.58
CA SER A 90 1.01 29.65 6.35
C SER A 90 2.00 29.69 7.52
N VAL A 91 3.21 30.23 7.29
CA VAL A 91 4.20 30.37 8.37
C VAL A 91 3.69 31.30 9.47
N ARG A 92 3.06 32.43 9.11
CA ARG A 92 2.45 33.35 10.08
C ARG A 92 1.30 32.70 10.85
N ALA A 93 0.58 31.78 10.23
CA ALA A 93 -0.49 30.99 10.86
C ALA A 93 0.03 29.88 11.80
N ARG A 94 1.34 29.83 12.10
CA ARG A 94 1.97 28.86 13.01
C ARG A 94 1.77 27.40 12.59
N VAL A 95 1.76 27.14 11.28
CA VAL A 95 1.66 25.78 10.70
C VAL A 95 2.79 24.85 11.20
N ILE A 96 3.92 25.41 11.64
CA ILE A 96 5.02 24.66 12.29
C ILE A 96 4.59 23.94 13.58
N VAL A 97 3.46 24.31 14.19
CA VAL A 97 2.91 23.61 15.37
C VAL A 97 2.66 22.14 15.07
N ALA A 98 2.29 21.76 13.84
CA ALA A 98 2.13 20.36 13.46
C ALA A 98 3.43 19.56 13.63
N PHE A 99 4.57 20.15 13.25
CA PHE A 99 5.88 19.55 13.46
C PHE A 99 6.25 19.46 14.95
N VAL A 100 5.98 20.52 15.73
CA VAL A 100 6.22 20.50 17.18
C VAL A 100 5.41 19.40 17.88
N VAL A 101 4.12 19.28 17.54
CA VAL A 101 3.25 18.21 18.05
C VAL A 101 3.80 16.84 17.69
N PHE A 102 4.25 16.64 16.44
CA PHE A 102 4.88 15.40 16.02
C PHE A 102 6.14 15.08 16.84
N SER A 103 7.04 16.05 17.04
CA SER A 103 8.24 15.85 17.85
C SER A 103 7.91 15.48 19.29
N VAL A 104 6.89 16.11 19.89
CA VAL A 104 6.40 15.76 21.23
C VAL A 104 5.83 14.34 21.27
N LEU A 105 5.04 13.95 20.26
CA LEU A 105 4.51 12.60 20.15
C LEU A 105 5.63 11.56 20.08
N LEU A 106 6.68 11.78 19.28
CA LEU A 106 7.84 10.88 19.23
C LEU A 106 8.61 10.82 20.56
N MET A 107 8.71 11.93 21.29
CA MET A 107 9.37 11.97 22.60
C MET A 107 8.67 11.07 23.62
N TYR A 108 7.34 11.00 23.61
CA TYR A 108 6.56 10.14 24.49
C TYR A 108 6.27 8.75 23.91
N ALA A 109 6.52 8.52 22.62
CA ALA A 109 6.20 7.27 21.92
C ALA A 109 6.79 6.03 22.61
N ARG A 110 8.00 6.15 23.15
CA ARG A 110 8.68 5.04 23.84
C ARG A 110 7.93 4.52 25.07
N TRP A 111 7.08 5.33 25.70
CA TRP A 111 6.26 4.87 26.84
C TRP A 111 5.05 4.04 26.37
N PHE A 112 4.57 4.27 25.15
CA PHE A 112 3.37 3.62 24.61
C PHE A 112 3.69 2.44 23.67
N LEU A 113 4.89 2.40 23.10
CA LEU A 113 5.33 1.33 22.21
C LEU A 113 5.98 0.21 23.03
N ASP A 114 5.43 -1.00 22.91
CA ASP A 114 5.92 -2.17 23.62
C ASP A 114 7.25 -2.63 23.02
N VAL A 115 8.33 -2.34 23.74
CA VAL A 115 9.69 -2.80 23.43
C VAL A 115 9.89 -4.30 23.57
N GLN A 116 8.91 -5.03 24.14
CA GLN A 116 8.98 -6.48 24.33
C GLN A 116 8.32 -7.27 23.20
N SER A 117 7.73 -6.61 22.21
CA SER A 117 7.10 -7.27 21.06
C SER A 117 8.12 -8.08 20.25
N ASP A 118 7.65 -9.14 19.57
CA ASP A 118 8.48 -9.97 18.69
C ASP A 118 9.01 -9.21 17.45
N ASP A 119 8.35 -8.13 17.05
CA ASP A 119 8.75 -7.27 15.92
C ASP A 119 8.64 -5.78 16.29
N PRO A 120 9.67 -5.23 16.98
CA PRO A 120 9.66 -3.83 17.39
C PRO A 120 9.80 -2.88 16.19
N ALA A 121 10.52 -3.28 15.13
CA ALA A 121 10.75 -2.46 13.94
C ALA A 121 9.44 -2.06 13.27
N LYS A 122 8.55 -3.03 13.07
CA LYS A 122 7.21 -2.81 12.53
C LYS A 122 6.37 -1.85 13.38
N LEU A 123 6.40 -1.99 14.71
CA LEU A 123 5.65 -1.10 15.61
C LEU A 123 6.11 0.35 15.52
N TYR A 124 7.43 0.59 15.60
CA TYR A 124 7.99 1.94 15.49
C TYR A 124 7.70 2.55 14.11
N MET A 125 7.82 1.75 13.05
CA MET A 125 7.57 2.18 11.68
C MET A 125 6.10 2.55 11.43
N LEU A 126 5.16 1.69 11.83
CA LEU A 126 3.73 1.97 11.71
C LEU A 126 3.34 3.22 12.51
N PHE A 127 3.88 3.38 13.72
CA PHE A 127 3.61 4.56 14.53
C PHE A 127 4.05 5.85 13.84
N VAL A 128 5.30 5.90 13.36
CA VAL A 128 5.85 7.08 12.68
C VAL A 128 5.05 7.41 11.41
N ILE A 129 4.83 6.44 10.53
CA ILE A 129 4.13 6.66 9.25
C ILE A 129 2.67 7.09 9.48
N ASN A 130 1.95 6.42 10.39
CA ASN A 130 0.55 6.75 10.66
C ASN A 130 0.41 8.11 11.37
N ALA A 131 1.30 8.42 12.32
CA ALA A 131 1.29 9.72 13.00
C ALA A 131 1.60 10.86 12.03
N THR A 132 2.60 10.70 11.15
CA THR A 132 2.90 11.68 10.09
C THR A 132 1.70 11.83 9.15
N THR A 133 1.13 10.73 8.67
CA THR A 133 -0.03 10.77 7.75
C THR A 133 -1.20 11.53 8.38
N PHE A 134 -1.57 11.18 9.61
CA PHE A 134 -2.66 11.84 10.32
C PHE A 134 -2.44 13.34 10.48
N LEU A 135 -1.27 13.75 10.99
CA LEU A 135 -0.96 15.17 11.21
C LEU A 135 -0.89 15.96 9.90
N MET A 136 -0.36 15.36 8.83
CA MET A 136 -0.28 15.99 7.52
C MET A 136 -1.66 16.18 6.89
N LEU A 137 -2.57 15.21 7.02
CA LEU A 137 -3.95 15.33 6.54
C LEU A 137 -4.71 16.42 7.32
N VAL A 138 -4.59 16.44 8.65
CA VAL A 138 -5.18 17.49 9.48
C VAL A 138 -4.64 18.86 9.08
N LEU A 139 -3.32 18.98 8.93
CA LEU A 139 -2.69 20.22 8.48
C LEU A 139 -3.22 20.67 7.11
N ALA A 140 -3.27 19.76 6.13
CA ALA A 140 -3.76 20.01 4.78
C ALA A 140 -5.18 20.59 4.79
N VAL A 141 -6.07 20.03 5.61
CA VAL A 141 -7.45 20.54 5.79
C VAL A 141 -7.40 21.99 6.28
N PHE A 142 -6.66 22.30 7.35
CA PHE A 142 -6.66 23.64 7.92
C PHE A 142 -6.05 24.70 7.00
N ILE A 143 -4.91 24.41 6.35
CA ILE A 143 -4.24 25.42 5.51
C ILE A 143 -5.02 25.73 4.22
N SER A 144 -5.63 24.71 3.61
CA SER A 144 -6.29 24.86 2.31
C SER A 144 -7.70 25.45 2.39
N THR A 145 -8.45 25.09 3.45
CA THR A 145 -9.89 25.41 3.55
C THR A 145 -10.16 26.83 4.03
N PHE A 146 -9.28 27.41 4.85
CA PHE A 146 -9.45 28.77 5.36
C PHE A 146 -8.76 29.85 4.54
N SER A 147 -7.80 29.48 3.68
CA SER A 147 -6.98 30.45 2.96
C SER A 147 -7.79 31.45 2.13
N LEU A 148 -8.52 30.98 1.11
CA LEU A 148 -9.29 31.87 0.23
C LEU A 148 -10.44 32.56 0.98
N PRO A 149 -11.26 31.85 1.79
CA PRO A 149 -12.34 32.49 2.53
C PRO A 149 -11.87 33.60 3.49
N ALA A 150 -10.72 33.43 4.14
CA ALA A 150 -10.16 34.45 5.02
C ALA A 150 -9.74 35.71 4.25
N ASP A 151 -9.16 35.55 3.05
CA ASP A 151 -8.76 36.69 2.21
C ASP A 151 -9.94 37.44 1.63
N MET A 152 -11.05 36.73 1.40
CA MET A 152 -12.31 37.34 1.01
C MET A 152 -12.94 38.12 2.17
N LYS A 153 -12.94 37.53 3.38
CA LYS A 153 -13.47 38.17 4.59
C LYS A 153 -12.66 39.43 4.96
N SER A 154 -11.34 39.39 4.80
CA SER A 154 -10.44 40.52 5.07
C SER A 154 -10.35 41.54 3.93
N ARG A 155 -11.07 41.34 2.83
CA ARG A 155 -11.02 42.15 1.59
C ARG A 155 -9.64 42.24 0.92
N THR A 156 -8.68 41.43 1.35
CA THR A 156 -7.33 41.39 0.77
C THR A 156 -7.36 40.93 -0.70
N ILE A 157 -8.26 39.99 -1.04
CA ILE A 157 -8.37 39.46 -2.41
C ILE A 157 -8.66 40.53 -3.46
N TYR A 158 -9.44 41.57 -3.13
CA TYR A 158 -9.78 42.65 -4.06
C TYR A 158 -8.57 43.50 -4.44
N THR A 159 -7.54 43.55 -3.57
CA THR A 159 -6.27 44.23 -3.89
C THR A 159 -5.35 43.40 -4.80
N ILE A 160 -5.57 42.08 -4.86
CA ILE A 160 -4.82 41.16 -5.70
C ILE A 160 -5.45 41.13 -7.10
N VAL A 161 -6.79 41.10 -7.18
CA VAL A 161 -7.54 41.05 -8.44
C VAL A 161 -7.43 42.35 -9.25
N THR A 162 -7.09 43.48 -8.63
CA THR A 162 -6.79 44.74 -9.36
C THR A 162 -5.44 44.72 -10.06
N LYS A 163 -4.55 43.79 -9.72
CA LYS A 163 -3.30 43.55 -10.47
C LYS A 163 -3.59 42.62 -11.65
N PRO A 164 -2.78 42.63 -12.72
CA PRO A 164 -2.97 41.74 -13.87
C PRO A 164 -2.55 40.29 -13.55
N VAL A 165 -3.23 39.68 -12.57
CA VAL A 165 -3.08 38.30 -12.12
C VAL A 165 -4.36 37.55 -12.46
N ARG A 166 -4.23 36.42 -13.15
CA ARG A 166 -5.37 35.64 -13.64
C ARG A 166 -5.94 34.77 -12.54
N ALA A 167 -7.23 34.43 -12.62
CA ALA A 167 -7.88 33.50 -11.69
C ALA A 167 -7.17 32.13 -11.63
N SER A 168 -6.68 31.61 -12.76
CA SER A 168 -5.93 30.36 -12.83
C SER A 168 -4.60 30.46 -12.08
N GLU A 169 -3.90 31.59 -12.19
CA GLU A 169 -2.64 31.85 -11.48
C GLU A 169 -2.84 31.94 -9.97
N ILE A 170 -3.99 32.47 -9.50
CA ILE A 170 -4.33 32.52 -8.08
C ILE A 170 -4.53 31.11 -7.51
N VAL A 171 -5.38 30.29 -8.17
CA VAL A 171 -5.70 28.94 -7.70
C VAL A 171 -4.46 28.04 -7.70
N ILE A 172 -3.73 27.99 -8.83
CA ILE A 172 -2.52 27.17 -8.96
C ILE A 172 -1.43 27.67 -8.00
N GLY A 173 -1.25 28.99 -7.87
CA GLY A 173 -0.30 29.57 -6.92
C GLY A 173 -0.56 29.13 -5.48
N ARG A 174 -1.83 29.14 -5.04
CA ARG A 174 -2.22 28.66 -3.69
C ARG A 174 -1.94 27.19 -3.50
N MET A 175 -2.34 26.36 -4.46
CA MET A 175 -2.10 24.91 -4.43
C MET A 175 -0.62 24.60 -4.30
N LEU A 176 0.23 25.23 -5.12
CA LEU A 176 1.68 25.06 -5.08
C LEU A 176 2.30 25.61 -3.80
N GLY A 177 1.84 26.78 -3.32
CA GLY A 177 2.34 27.39 -2.08
C GLY A 177 2.11 26.52 -0.85
N PHE A 178 0.89 26.00 -0.68
CA PHE A 178 0.57 25.07 0.42
C PHE A 178 1.26 23.72 0.25
N SER A 179 1.41 23.23 -0.98
CA SER A 179 2.19 22.02 -1.25
C SER A 179 3.66 22.20 -0.89
N ALA A 180 4.25 23.39 -1.11
CA ALA A 180 5.61 23.70 -0.72
C ALA A 180 5.77 23.71 0.82
N VAL A 181 4.82 24.30 1.55
CA VAL A 181 4.80 24.25 3.03
C VAL A 181 4.71 22.81 3.52
N ALA A 182 3.80 22.02 2.94
CA ALA A 182 3.67 20.60 3.25
C ALA A 182 4.96 19.83 2.96
N THR A 183 5.67 20.14 1.87
CA THR A 183 6.95 19.51 1.50
C THR A 183 7.98 19.70 2.61
N VAL A 184 8.17 20.95 3.08
CA VAL A 184 9.16 21.25 4.13
C VAL A 184 8.82 20.52 5.42
N ILE A 185 7.55 20.45 5.79
CA ILE A 185 7.10 19.79 7.03
C ILE A 185 7.25 18.27 6.92
N VAL A 186 6.84 17.66 5.81
CA VAL A 186 7.00 16.21 5.58
C VAL A 186 8.48 15.83 5.59
N VAL A 187 9.35 16.61 4.95
CA VAL A 187 10.81 16.35 4.96
C VAL A 187 11.37 16.44 6.38
N ALA A 188 10.95 17.43 7.18
CA ALA A 188 11.37 17.54 8.56
C ALA A 188 10.86 16.35 9.41
N MET A 189 9.60 15.96 9.25
CA MET A 189 9.03 14.78 9.92
C MET A 189 9.72 13.48 9.49
N ALA A 190 10.06 13.33 8.20
CA ALA A 190 10.81 12.20 7.67
C ALA A 190 12.20 12.10 8.31
N ALA A 191 12.93 13.21 8.38
CA ALA A 191 14.27 13.23 8.97
C ALA A 191 14.24 12.85 10.46
N VAL A 192 13.34 13.47 11.24
CA VAL A 192 13.22 13.18 12.67
C VAL A 192 12.68 11.77 12.90
N GLY A 193 11.70 11.32 12.10
CA GLY A 193 11.16 9.98 12.16
C GLY A 193 12.20 8.91 11.87
N TYR A 194 13.03 9.11 10.84
CA TYR A 194 14.11 8.18 10.49
C TYR A 194 15.15 8.10 11.61
N LEU A 195 15.55 9.25 12.17
CA LEU A 195 16.45 9.29 13.33
C LEU A 195 15.86 8.60 14.55
N PHE A 196 14.56 8.79 14.80
CA PHE A 196 13.86 8.14 15.90
C PHE A 196 13.84 6.61 15.74
N VAL A 197 13.50 6.09 14.56
CA VAL A 197 13.45 4.64 14.30
C VAL A 197 14.83 4.03 14.42
N THR A 198 15.82 4.56 13.70
CA THR A 198 17.20 4.03 13.71
C THR A 198 17.78 4.02 15.12
N ARG A 199 17.60 5.10 15.90
CA ARG A 199 18.10 5.17 17.29
C ARG A 199 17.28 4.34 18.28
N SER A 200 16.00 4.11 18.03
CA SER A 200 15.18 3.26 18.92
C SER A 200 15.48 1.78 18.72
N LEU A 201 15.83 1.40 17.49
CA LEU A 201 16.16 0.02 17.13
C LEU A 201 17.59 -0.37 17.48
N ASP A 202 18.56 0.54 17.40
CA ASP A 202 19.95 0.27 17.77
C ASP A 202 20.08 -0.31 19.18
N HIS A 203 20.78 -1.44 19.29
CA HIS A 203 21.09 -2.14 20.53
C HIS A 203 22.28 -3.07 20.34
N THR A 204 22.93 -3.42 21.44
CA THR A 204 24.10 -4.31 21.43
C THR A 204 23.91 -5.34 22.52
N HIS A 205 24.37 -6.56 22.26
CA HIS A 205 24.45 -7.60 23.28
C HIS A 205 25.89 -7.80 23.74
N GLN A 206 26.07 -8.60 24.79
CA GLN A 206 27.35 -9.19 25.16
C GLN A 206 27.27 -10.71 25.03
N LEU A 207 28.40 -11.41 24.96
CA LEU A 207 28.38 -12.87 25.03
C LEU A 207 28.18 -13.30 26.50
N GLU A 208 27.37 -14.33 26.73
CA GLU A 208 27.21 -14.89 28.09
C GLU A 208 28.48 -15.60 28.57
N ALA A 209 29.26 -16.19 27.66
CA ALA A 209 30.53 -16.84 27.96
C ALA A 209 31.71 -15.86 27.97
N THR A 210 32.72 -16.18 28.79
CA THR A 210 33.98 -15.43 28.85
C THR A 210 34.90 -15.76 27.67
N ALA A 211 35.82 -14.86 27.34
CA ALA A 211 36.75 -15.07 26.23
C ALA A 211 37.63 -16.33 26.42
N GLU A 212 37.99 -16.65 27.66
CA GLU A 212 38.80 -17.82 28.01
C GLU A 212 38.03 -19.14 27.76
N GLU A 213 36.74 -19.19 28.10
CA GLU A 213 35.88 -20.36 27.84
C GLU A 213 35.70 -20.60 26.33
N ILE A 214 35.49 -19.52 25.57
CA ILE A 214 35.32 -19.57 24.12
C ILE A 214 36.62 -20.09 23.47
N GLU A 215 37.78 -19.58 23.88
CA GLU A 215 39.08 -19.99 23.34
C GLU A 215 39.45 -21.44 23.70
N ALA A 216 39.07 -21.90 24.89
CA ALA A 216 39.28 -23.28 25.32
C ALA A 216 38.48 -24.27 24.44
N GLU A 217 37.19 -23.99 24.17
CA GLU A 217 36.37 -24.86 23.31
C GLU A 217 36.74 -24.77 21.84
N LEU A 218 37.15 -23.58 21.35
CA LEU A 218 37.68 -23.42 20.00
C LEU A 218 38.95 -24.26 19.79
N ALA A 219 39.82 -24.37 20.81
CA ALA A 219 41.03 -25.17 20.73
C ALA A 219 40.75 -26.70 20.70
N ASP A 220 39.65 -27.14 21.31
CA ASP A 220 39.30 -28.57 21.41
C ASP A 220 38.43 -29.04 20.24
N ASN A 221 37.40 -28.28 19.89
CA ASN A 221 36.36 -28.67 18.93
C ASN A 221 36.38 -27.88 17.61
N GLY A 222 37.24 -26.84 17.50
CA GLY A 222 37.28 -25.96 16.32
C GLY A 222 36.05 -25.05 16.15
N ARG A 223 35.06 -25.15 17.05
CA ARG A 223 33.80 -24.41 17.03
C ARG A 223 33.28 -24.20 18.45
N TRP A 224 32.79 -23.00 18.72
CA TRP A 224 32.03 -22.66 19.93
C TRP A 224 30.61 -22.26 19.54
N THR A 225 29.62 -22.68 20.33
CA THR A 225 28.22 -22.27 20.18
C THR A 225 27.65 -21.84 21.52
N GLY A 226 27.10 -20.64 21.60
CA GLY A 226 26.47 -20.15 22.81
C GLY A 226 25.50 -19.01 22.56
N PHE A 227 25.05 -18.35 23.63
CA PHE A 227 24.05 -17.29 23.55
C PHE A 227 24.63 -15.93 23.91
N THR A 228 24.03 -14.89 23.36
CA THR A 228 24.22 -13.52 23.83
C THR A 228 23.40 -13.25 25.10
N THR A 229 23.75 -12.20 25.82
CA THR A 229 22.93 -11.65 26.91
C THR A 229 21.54 -11.31 26.42
N ARG A 230 20.55 -11.44 27.30
CA ARG A 230 19.18 -11.07 26.98
C ARG A 230 18.99 -9.55 27.10
N ASP A 231 18.99 -8.86 25.97
CA ASP A 231 18.71 -7.43 25.85
C ASP A 231 17.48 -7.22 24.98
N LYS A 232 16.67 -6.18 25.26
CA LYS A 232 15.40 -5.92 24.55
C LYS A 232 14.53 -7.19 24.34
N ASN A 233 14.43 -8.03 25.38
CA ASN A 233 13.62 -9.25 25.45
C ASN A 233 14.04 -10.43 24.56
N HIS A 234 15.12 -10.32 23.79
CA HIS A 234 15.62 -11.41 22.95
C HIS A 234 17.12 -11.64 23.16
N ARG A 235 17.62 -12.74 22.59
CA ARG A 235 19.04 -13.14 22.58
C ARG A 235 19.32 -13.88 21.29
N HIS A 236 20.56 -13.88 20.86
CA HIS A 236 20.99 -14.53 19.62
C HIS A 236 21.85 -15.75 19.94
N ALA A 237 21.76 -16.77 19.09
CA ALA A 237 22.60 -17.97 19.18
C ALA A 237 23.81 -17.79 18.27
N ILE A 238 24.98 -17.57 18.87
CA ILE A 238 26.21 -17.27 18.14
C ILE A 238 27.07 -18.51 18.02
N THR A 239 27.51 -18.78 16.80
CA THR A 239 28.54 -19.78 16.49
C THR A 239 29.84 -19.07 16.09
N ILE A 240 30.96 -19.41 16.74
CA ILE A 240 32.30 -18.94 16.38
C ILE A 240 33.11 -20.15 15.91
N THR A 241 33.80 -20.04 14.77
CA THR A 241 34.69 -21.08 14.23
C THR A 241 36.17 -20.70 14.38
N SER A 242 37.06 -21.69 14.33
CA SER A 242 38.52 -21.52 14.46
C SER A 242 39.14 -20.57 13.43
N ASP A 243 38.48 -20.39 12.29
CA ASP A 243 38.91 -19.50 11.21
C ASP A 243 38.59 -18.01 11.51
N GLY A 244 37.95 -17.74 12.65
CA GLY A 244 37.51 -16.41 13.08
C GLY A 244 36.19 -15.97 12.47
N GLU A 245 35.56 -16.82 11.64
CA GLU A 245 34.24 -16.57 11.08
C GLU A 245 33.16 -16.83 12.14
N VAL A 246 32.34 -15.80 12.35
CA VAL A 246 31.24 -15.80 13.30
C VAL A 246 29.94 -15.82 12.51
N PHE A 247 29.13 -16.83 12.80
CA PHE A 247 27.80 -16.99 12.24
C PHE A 247 26.78 -16.79 13.36
N ASP A 248 25.87 -15.83 13.19
CA ASP A 248 24.62 -15.88 13.93
C ASP A 248 23.84 -17.07 13.38
N SER A 249 23.69 -18.11 14.20
CA SER A 249 23.18 -19.40 13.74
C SER A 249 21.68 -19.35 13.43
N GLU A 250 20.95 -18.41 14.03
CA GLU A 250 19.53 -18.19 13.79
C GLU A 250 19.19 -16.70 13.97
N SER A 251 18.78 -16.03 12.89
CA SER A 251 18.24 -14.67 13.00
C SER A 251 17.02 -14.68 13.91
N THR A 252 17.09 -13.92 15.00
CA THR A 252 16.00 -13.75 15.96
C THR A 252 15.46 -12.32 15.84
N GLN A 253 14.15 -12.16 15.62
CA GLN A 253 13.52 -10.87 15.30
C GLN A 253 14.10 -10.17 14.04
N ASP A 254 14.30 -10.94 12.96
CA ASP A 254 14.71 -10.45 11.62
C ASP A 254 15.98 -9.57 11.60
N HIS A 255 16.91 -9.79 12.52
CA HIS A 255 18.25 -9.20 12.49
C HIS A 255 19.28 -10.18 13.03
N TRP A 256 20.56 -9.83 12.86
CA TRP A 256 21.68 -10.58 13.38
C TRP A 256 22.80 -9.64 13.84
N HIS A 257 23.74 -10.16 14.62
CA HIS A 257 24.90 -9.40 15.05
C HIS A 257 26.21 -10.03 14.60
N ARG A 258 27.15 -9.20 14.13
CA ARG A 258 28.53 -9.63 13.90
C ARG A 258 29.27 -9.62 15.23
N VAL A 259 30.05 -10.66 15.50
CA VAL A 259 31.01 -10.64 16.63
C VAL A 259 32.41 -10.45 16.07
N GLU A 260 33.14 -9.49 16.62
CA GLU A 260 34.54 -9.22 16.28
C GLU A 260 35.41 -9.41 17.52
N LYS A 261 36.54 -10.11 17.37
CA LYS A 261 37.57 -10.16 18.40
C LYS A 261 38.36 -8.84 18.39
N ARG A 262 38.29 -8.07 19.48
CA ARG A 262 39.09 -6.85 19.68
C ARG A 262 40.00 -7.03 20.88
N GLY A 263 41.25 -7.43 20.62
CA GLY A 263 42.20 -7.81 21.68
C GLY A 263 41.73 -9.08 22.38
N ASP A 264 41.66 -9.04 23.71
CA ASP A 264 41.29 -10.19 24.57
C ASP A 264 39.77 -10.31 24.79
N LYS A 265 38.94 -9.57 24.02
CA LYS A 265 37.48 -9.57 24.17
C LYS A 265 36.77 -9.76 22.84
N TYR A 266 35.65 -10.46 22.90
CA TYR A 266 34.69 -10.55 21.82
C TYR A 266 33.65 -9.44 21.98
N VAL A 267 33.48 -8.62 20.93
CA VAL A 267 32.54 -7.50 20.91
C VAL A 267 31.47 -7.77 19.87
N VAL A 268 30.20 -7.69 20.29
CA VAL A 268 29.03 -7.83 19.42
C VAL A 268 28.72 -6.48 18.77
N SER A 269 28.47 -6.46 17.46
CA SER A 269 28.15 -5.26 16.69
C SER A 269 26.73 -4.73 16.98
N SER A 270 26.40 -3.56 16.43
CA SER A 270 25.01 -3.14 16.25
C SER A 270 24.24 -4.12 15.34
N PRO A 271 22.89 -4.13 15.40
CA PRO A 271 22.05 -5.04 14.64
C PRO A 271 22.27 -4.80 13.14
N GLN A 272 22.48 -5.87 12.39
CA GLN A 272 22.51 -5.86 10.92
C GLN A 272 21.15 -6.29 10.40
N ASP A 273 20.76 -5.81 9.22
CA ASP A 273 19.57 -6.28 8.51
C ASP A 273 18.20 -6.05 9.18
N GLN A 274 18.18 -5.31 10.28
CA GLN A 274 16.94 -4.95 10.99
C GLN A 274 16.01 -4.00 10.19
N LEU A 275 16.58 -3.23 9.26
CA LEU A 275 15.84 -2.32 8.37
C LEU A 275 16.17 -2.65 6.92
N GLN A 276 15.36 -3.53 6.34
CA GLN A 276 15.53 -3.99 4.95
C GLN A 276 14.42 -3.47 4.03
N ALA A 277 14.71 -3.45 2.73
CA ALA A 277 13.71 -3.27 1.69
C ALA A 277 13.83 -4.42 0.68
N ARG A 278 13.22 -5.55 1.04
CA ARG A 278 13.17 -6.78 0.25
C ARG A 278 12.33 -6.57 -1.02
N VAL A 279 12.83 -7.03 -2.16
CA VAL A 279 12.10 -7.04 -3.42
C VAL A 279 11.57 -8.46 -3.67
N PRO A 280 10.31 -8.76 -3.27
CA PRO A 280 9.75 -10.09 -3.44
C PRO A 280 9.29 -10.30 -4.88
N ARG A 281 9.64 -11.46 -5.44
CA ARG A 281 9.04 -11.98 -6.66
C ARG A 281 8.07 -13.09 -6.29
N TYR A 282 6.78 -12.81 -6.41
CA TYR A 282 5.71 -13.76 -6.11
C TYR A 282 5.46 -14.73 -7.27
N GLY A 283 5.23 -16.00 -6.93
CA GLY A 283 4.79 -17.03 -7.87
C GLY A 283 3.27 -17.13 -7.96
N GLU A 284 2.78 -17.84 -8.97
CA GLU A 284 1.36 -18.22 -9.07
C GLU A 284 1.12 -19.49 -8.24
N LEU A 285 0.19 -19.43 -7.28
CA LEU A 285 -0.08 -20.53 -6.36
C LEU A 285 -1.18 -21.45 -6.89
N SER A 286 -0.90 -22.74 -6.93
CA SER A 286 -1.86 -23.83 -7.13
C SER A 286 -1.75 -24.85 -5.99
N TYR A 287 -2.77 -25.70 -5.86
CA TYR A 287 -2.85 -26.69 -4.80
C TYR A 287 -3.03 -28.09 -5.39
N ARG A 288 -2.55 -29.08 -4.65
CA ARG A 288 -2.84 -30.50 -4.84
C ARG A 288 -3.68 -31.01 -3.68
N ASP A 289 -4.60 -31.92 -3.99
CA ASP A 289 -5.39 -32.61 -2.95
C ASP A 289 -4.57 -33.70 -2.24
N ARG A 290 -5.20 -34.36 -1.26
CA ARG A 290 -4.57 -35.43 -0.46
C ARG A 290 -4.09 -36.63 -1.29
N ASP A 291 -4.69 -36.85 -2.46
CA ASP A 291 -4.42 -37.99 -3.35
C ASP A 291 -3.43 -37.59 -4.46
N GLY A 292 -2.98 -36.33 -4.48
CA GLY A 292 -2.05 -35.79 -5.48
C GLY A 292 -2.73 -35.31 -6.77
N GLY A 293 -4.06 -35.31 -6.80
CA GLY A 293 -4.88 -34.78 -7.89
C GLY A 293 -4.92 -33.25 -7.90
N ASP A 294 -5.49 -32.70 -8.98
CA ASP A 294 -5.77 -31.28 -9.08
C ASP A 294 -6.96 -30.95 -8.17
N GLY A 295 -6.71 -30.22 -7.08
CA GLY A 295 -7.73 -29.92 -6.09
C GLY A 295 -7.41 -28.67 -5.27
N GLY A 296 -8.43 -28.08 -4.67
CA GLY A 296 -8.24 -26.90 -3.82
C GLY A 296 -7.66 -27.26 -2.45
N GLY A 297 -6.88 -26.37 -1.86
CA GLY A 297 -6.47 -26.53 -0.46
C GLY A 297 -7.66 -26.64 0.50
N VAL A 298 -7.44 -27.28 1.65
CA VAL A 298 -8.47 -27.62 2.63
C VAL A 298 -8.83 -26.38 3.46
N SER A 299 -10.11 -26.22 3.80
CA SER A 299 -10.54 -25.23 4.81
C SER A 299 -10.53 -25.87 6.19
N VAL A 300 -9.87 -25.23 7.15
CA VAL A 300 -9.83 -25.66 8.56
C VAL A 300 -10.86 -24.93 9.42
N GLY A 301 -11.84 -24.27 8.81
CA GLY A 301 -12.91 -23.56 9.53
C GLY A 301 -12.57 -22.15 10.01
N LYS A 302 -11.52 -21.52 9.46
CA LYS A 302 -11.25 -20.09 9.69
C LYS A 302 -12.18 -19.23 8.82
N GLU A 303 -12.66 -18.12 9.37
CA GLU A 303 -13.52 -17.14 8.67
C GLU A 303 -12.83 -16.50 7.46
N TRP A 304 -11.49 -16.38 7.51
CA TRP A 304 -10.68 -15.85 6.42
C TRP A 304 -10.27 -16.95 5.43
N SER A 305 -10.80 -16.88 4.21
CA SER A 305 -10.55 -17.83 3.11
C SER A 305 -9.29 -17.54 2.29
N TYR A 306 -8.52 -16.50 2.66
CA TYR A 306 -7.30 -16.10 1.94
C TYR A 306 -6.24 -17.21 1.90
N ARG A 307 -6.08 -17.95 3.00
CA ARG A 307 -5.19 -19.10 3.11
C ARG A 307 -5.97 -20.39 3.01
N LYS A 308 -5.44 -21.34 2.24
CA LYS A 308 -5.91 -22.72 2.24
C LYS A 308 -4.83 -23.62 2.81
N TYR A 309 -5.25 -24.77 3.33
CA TYR A 309 -4.39 -25.64 4.11
C TYR A 309 -4.03 -26.92 3.36
N ILE A 310 -2.76 -27.30 3.43
CA ILE A 310 -2.22 -28.59 2.92
C ILE A 310 -2.08 -29.57 4.08
N GLN A 311 -2.66 -30.75 3.91
CA GLN A 311 -2.69 -31.80 4.93
C GLN A 311 -1.36 -32.54 4.99
N GLY A 312 -0.81 -32.68 6.18
CA GLY A 312 0.46 -33.37 6.38
C GLY A 312 0.39 -34.88 6.23
N ARG A 313 1.52 -35.46 5.81
CA ARG A 313 1.69 -36.90 5.50
C ARG A 313 0.70 -37.41 4.44
N THR A 314 0.35 -36.56 3.48
CA THR A 314 -0.45 -36.88 2.29
C THR A 314 0.26 -36.40 1.03
N LEU A 315 -0.31 -36.63 -0.16
CA LEU A 315 0.24 -36.09 -1.40
C LEU A 315 -0.11 -34.61 -1.65
N ALA A 316 -0.87 -34.00 -0.73
CA ALA A 316 -1.22 -32.58 -0.79
C ALA A 316 0.01 -31.70 -0.79
N ALA A 317 0.03 -30.71 -1.68
CA ALA A 317 1.13 -29.79 -1.87
C ALA A 317 0.61 -28.41 -2.25
N ALA A 318 1.33 -27.38 -1.83
CA ALA A 318 1.17 -26.03 -2.35
C ALA A 318 2.29 -25.80 -3.37
N ILE A 319 1.93 -25.40 -4.58
CA ILE A 319 2.84 -25.28 -5.72
C ILE A 319 2.88 -23.82 -6.14
N TRP A 320 4.04 -23.19 -6.02
CA TRP A 320 4.27 -21.85 -6.56
C TRP A 320 5.04 -21.96 -7.86
N THR A 321 4.42 -21.46 -8.93
CA THR A 321 5.08 -21.35 -10.23
C THR A 321 5.69 -19.96 -10.36
N PHE A 322 7.01 -19.90 -10.38
CA PHE A 322 7.75 -18.65 -10.60
C PHE A 322 8.11 -18.53 -12.07
N LYS A 323 8.03 -17.31 -12.60
CA LYS A 323 8.35 -16.99 -13.99
C LYS A 323 9.67 -16.21 -14.09
N ASP A 324 10.43 -16.50 -15.13
CA ASP A 324 11.67 -15.79 -15.49
C ASP A 324 12.74 -15.79 -14.37
N ILE A 325 13.01 -16.97 -13.80
CA ILE A 325 14.10 -17.26 -12.87
C ILE A 325 15.33 -17.69 -13.67
N ARG A 326 16.32 -16.78 -13.77
CA ARG A 326 17.55 -16.97 -14.56
C ARG A 326 18.78 -16.57 -13.76
N ALA A 327 19.92 -17.23 -14.01
CA ALA A 327 21.18 -16.98 -13.31
C ALA A 327 21.63 -15.51 -13.34
N GLU A 328 21.39 -14.79 -14.45
CA GLU A 328 21.76 -13.37 -14.60
C GLU A 328 21.12 -12.44 -13.55
N ARG A 329 19.99 -12.84 -12.98
CA ARG A 329 19.26 -12.06 -11.96
C ARG A 329 19.74 -12.35 -10.53
N PHE A 330 20.44 -13.47 -10.32
CA PHE A 330 20.86 -13.95 -9.00
C PHE A 330 22.39 -14.08 -8.95
N PRO A 331 23.12 -13.02 -8.57
CA PRO A 331 24.58 -12.96 -8.69
C PRO A 331 25.35 -13.85 -7.72
N TYR A 332 24.69 -14.46 -6.74
CA TYR A 332 25.31 -15.24 -5.66
C TYR A 332 25.32 -16.75 -5.90
N ASP A 333 25.00 -17.23 -7.12
CA ASP A 333 24.86 -18.67 -7.44
C ASP A 333 23.92 -19.42 -6.46
N GLU A 334 22.93 -18.70 -5.93
CA GLU A 334 21.93 -19.21 -4.98
C GLU A 334 20.56 -18.60 -5.31
N LEU A 335 19.50 -19.37 -5.06
CA LEU A 335 18.11 -18.92 -5.14
C LEU A 335 17.58 -18.69 -3.72
N PRO A 336 17.48 -17.44 -3.24
CA PRO A 336 16.94 -17.14 -1.93
C PRO A 336 15.41 -17.24 -1.94
N LEU A 337 14.87 -18.21 -1.21
CA LEU A 337 13.45 -18.41 -0.98
C LEU A 337 13.10 -17.96 0.43
N GLU A 338 12.05 -17.14 0.56
CA GLU A 338 11.49 -16.78 1.86
C GLU A 338 10.08 -17.35 1.99
N LEU A 339 9.83 -18.00 3.13
CA LEU A 339 8.55 -18.60 3.48
C LEU A 339 7.98 -18.09 4.80
N THR A 340 6.67 -17.89 4.83
CA THR A 340 5.89 -17.47 6.00
C THR A 340 4.61 -18.29 6.06
N LEU A 341 4.75 -19.59 6.32
CA LEU A 341 3.63 -20.52 6.35
C LEU A 341 2.88 -20.41 7.68
N SER A 342 1.56 -20.46 7.62
CA SER A 342 0.75 -20.63 8.82
C SER A 342 0.72 -22.10 9.20
N VAL A 343 0.87 -22.42 10.49
CA VAL A 343 0.64 -23.80 10.94
C VAL A 343 -0.76 -23.87 11.56
N PHE A 344 -1.51 -24.92 11.22
CA PHE A 344 -2.73 -25.29 11.93
C PHE A 344 -2.54 -26.67 12.54
N ARG A 345 -2.50 -26.69 13.88
CA ARG A 345 -2.32 -27.92 14.64
C ARG A 345 -3.64 -28.49 15.09
N THR A 346 -3.89 -29.77 14.77
CA THR A 346 -5.10 -30.47 15.25
C THR A 346 -4.99 -30.92 16.70
N TYR A 347 -3.76 -31.11 17.21
CA TYR A 347 -3.48 -31.40 18.61
C TYR A 347 -2.32 -30.52 19.11
N LYS A 348 -2.42 -30.05 20.36
CA LYS A 348 -1.36 -29.32 21.04
C LYS A 348 -0.36 -30.32 21.63
N ALA A 349 0.64 -30.68 20.84
CA ALA A 349 1.81 -31.41 21.31
C ALA A 349 2.79 -30.46 22.03
N ASP A 350 4.08 -30.83 22.07
CA ASP A 350 5.13 -29.87 22.40
C ASP A 350 5.11 -28.70 21.40
N MET A 351 4.74 -27.52 21.90
CA MET A 351 4.66 -26.30 21.09
C MET A 351 6.04 -25.70 20.81
N THR A 352 7.11 -26.23 21.44
CA THR A 352 8.49 -25.78 21.18
C THR A 352 9.07 -26.39 19.91
N VAL A 353 8.50 -27.49 19.41
CA VAL A 353 8.93 -28.15 18.18
C VAL A 353 8.06 -27.65 17.00
N GLY A 354 8.70 -27.03 16.02
CA GLY A 354 8.05 -26.63 14.76
C GLY A 354 7.59 -27.84 13.94
N VAL A 355 6.64 -27.64 13.05
CA VAL A 355 6.12 -28.69 12.17
C VAL A 355 7.08 -28.90 11.00
N GLN A 356 7.40 -30.15 10.67
CA GLN A 356 8.32 -30.47 9.58
C GLN A 356 7.67 -30.31 8.21
N GLY A 357 8.40 -29.68 7.30
CA GLY A 357 8.04 -29.50 5.91
C GLY A 357 9.15 -29.90 4.96
N SER A 358 8.80 -30.06 3.70
CA SER A 358 9.77 -30.26 2.62
C SER A 358 9.51 -29.31 1.45
N ILE A 359 10.59 -28.84 0.84
CA ILE A 359 10.60 -28.05 -0.38
C ILE A 359 11.20 -28.91 -1.49
N MET A 360 10.51 -29.00 -2.62
CA MET A 360 11.02 -29.64 -3.84
C MET A 360 10.94 -28.66 -5.00
N LEU A 361 12.02 -28.55 -5.76
CA LEU A 361 12.06 -27.77 -7.00
C LEU A 361 11.76 -28.69 -8.17
N ARG A 362 10.85 -28.30 -9.05
CA ARG A 362 10.40 -29.12 -10.18
C ARG A 362 10.43 -28.31 -11.47
N ASN A 363 10.91 -28.95 -12.53
CA ASN A 363 10.80 -28.39 -13.88
C ASN A 363 9.37 -28.59 -14.40
N PRO A 364 8.65 -27.53 -14.80
CA PRO A 364 7.28 -27.65 -15.31
C PRO A 364 7.22 -28.34 -16.68
N SER A 365 8.34 -28.44 -17.42
CA SER A 365 8.38 -29.06 -18.74
C SER A 365 8.24 -30.59 -18.67
N PRO A 366 7.33 -31.21 -19.45
CA PRO A 366 7.19 -32.67 -19.51
C PRO A 366 8.44 -33.41 -20.03
N ASN A 367 9.27 -32.71 -20.81
CA ASN A 367 10.46 -33.27 -21.48
C ASN A 367 11.77 -32.91 -20.77
N ALA A 368 11.71 -32.43 -19.52
CA ALA A 368 12.89 -32.02 -18.77
C ALA A 368 13.85 -33.19 -18.50
N THR A 369 15.15 -32.92 -18.60
CA THR A 369 16.23 -33.89 -18.27
C THR A 369 16.17 -34.31 -16.81
N PHE A 370 15.86 -33.36 -15.92
CA PHE A 370 15.67 -33.56 -14.50
C PHE A 370 14.24 -33.22 -14.14
N LYS A 371 13.54 -34.13 -13.43
CA LYS A 371 12.13 -33.93 -13.07
C LYS A 371 12.01 -33.06 -11.84
N GLN A 372 12.71 -33.41 -10.76
CA GLN A 372 12.57 -32.78 -9.44
C GLN A 372 13.85 -32.86 -8.62
N SER A 373 14.05 -31.91 -7.71
CA SER A 373 15.12 -31.95 -6.71
C SER A 373 14.86 -33.01 -5.64
N VAL A 374 15.91 -33.41 -4.93
CA VAL A 374 15.77 -34.05 -3.62
C VAL A 374 15.03 -33.10 -2.67
N PRO A 375 14.11 -33.59 -1.82
CA PRO A 375 13.43 -32.75 -0.84
C PRO A 375 14.39 -32.09 0.13
N ILE A 376 14.29 -30.76 0.22
CA ILE A 376 14.97 -29.94 1.21
C ILE A 376 14.05 -29.84 2.42
N THR A 377 14.42 -30.49 3.51
CA THR A 377 13.63 -30.51 4.74
C THR A 377 13.85 -29.23 5.54
N PHE A 378 12.77 -28.67 6.08
CA PHE A 378 12.83 -27.53 6.97
C PHE A 378 11.83 -27.69 8.13
N THR A 379 12.04 -26.91 9.18
CA THR A 379 11.14 -26.85 10.34
C THR A 379 10.42 -25.52 10.31
N SER A 380 9.09 -25.53 10.29
CA SER A 380 8.29 -24.30 10.18
C SER A 380 8.52 -23.35 11.35
N LYS A 381 8.80 -22.08 11.05
CA LYS A 381 8.82 -20.99 12.03
C LYS A 381 7.48 -20.26 11.99
N GLU A 382 6.65 -20.44 13.02
CA GLU A 382 5.36 -19.74 13.09
C GLU A 382 5.59 -18.25 13.31
N PHE A 383 4.95 -17.39 12.51
CA PHE A 383 4.99 -15.92 12.60
C PHE A 383 6.34 -15.25 12.30
N GLN A 384 7.34 -15.99 11.83
CA GLN A 384 8.63 -15.44 11.39
C GLN A 384 8.88 -15.80 9.92
N VAL A 385 9.70 -15.01 9.26
CA VAL A 385 10.14 -15.31 7.90
C VAL A 385 11.27 -16.33 7.97
N ASP A 386 11.09 -17.47 7.31
CA ASP A 386 12.12 -18.49 7.20
C ASP A 386 12.80 -18.37 5.83
N ARG A 387 14.11 -18.10 5.83
CA ARG A 387 14.90 -17.84 4.62
C ARG A 387 15.74 -19.07 4.28
N HIS A 388 15.58 -19.58 3.07
CA HIS A 388 16.28 -20.74 2.52
C HIS A 388 17.10 -20.33 1.30
N PHE A 389 18.41 -20.52 1.35
CA PHE A 389 19.30 -20.30 0.22
C PHE A 389 19.49 -21.61 -0.52
N ILE A 390 18.84 -21.76 -1.68
CA ILE A 390 18.99 -22.97 -2.48
C ILE A 390 20.24 -22.83 -3.34
N PRO A 391 21.25 -23.71 -3.20
CA PRO A 391 22.46 -23.61 -4.00
C PRO A 391 22.15 -23.86 -5.46
N ARG A 392 22.94 -23.28 -6.37
CA ARG A 392 22.80 -23.51 -7.82
C ARG A 392 22.96 -24.97 -8.20
N LYS A 393 23.85 -25.71 -7.52
CA LYS A 393 24.06 -27.14 -7.76
C LYS A 393 23.29 -27.94 -6.73
N ILE A 394 22.31 -28.70 -7.18
CA ILE A 394 21.50 -29.56 -6.30
C ILE A 394 21.39 -30.97 -6.84
N GLN A 395 21.20 -31.93 -5.95
CA GLN A 395 20.86 -33.28 -6.37
C GLN A 395 19.42 -33.30 -6.86
N ALA A 396 19.23 -33.82 -8.07
CA ALA A 396 17.92 -33.98 -8.69
C ALA A 396 17.77 -35.36 -9.32
N VAL A 397 16.51 -35.76 -9.48
CA VAL A 397 16.13 -37.04 -10.07
C VAL A 397 16.09 -36.89 -11.59
N ARG A 398 16.93 -37.66 -12.28
CA ARG A 398 16.98 -37.68 -13.74
C ARG A 398 15.76 -38.39 -14.32
N ALA A 399 15.18 -37.83 -15.37
CA ALA A 399 13.95 -38.31 -15.98
C ALA A 399 14.08 -39.68 -16.67
N SER A 400 15.29 -40.03 -17.13
CA SER A 400 15.56 -41.23 -17.94
C SER A 400 15.69 -42.52 -17.12
N ASP A 401 16.29 -42.45 -15.94
CA ASP A 401 16.68 -43.62 -15.14
C ASP A 401 16.31 -43.52 -13.65
N GLU A 402 15.65 -42.42 -13.25
CA GLU A 402 15.29 -42.13 -11.85
C GLU A 402 16.49 -42.13 -10.89
N SER A 403 17.70 -41.97 -11.42
CA SER A 403 18.91 -41.85 -10.62
C SER A 403 19.08 -40.43 -10.06
N TYR A 404 19.78 -40.33 -8.94
CA TYR A 404 20.20 -39.04 -8.37
C TYR A 404 21.48 -38.57 -9.05
N ALA A 405 21.46 -37.37 -9.62
CA ALA A 405 22.64 -36.71 -10.15
C ALA A 405 22.63 -35.22 -9.80
N GLU A 406 23.81 -34.60 -9.84
CA GLU A 406 23.94 -33.15 -9.66
C GLU A 406 23.36 -32.45 -10.90
N ALA A 407 22.44 -31.51 -10.66
CA ALA A 407 21.76 -30.69 -11.67
C ALA A 407 21.96 -29.21 -11.35
N ASP A 408 21.98 -28.39 -12.40
CA ASP A 408 22.01 -26.94 -12.27
C ASP A 408 20.58 -26.38 -12.12
N LEU A 409 20.34 -25.60 -11.08
CA LEU A 409 19.03 -25.03 -10.75
C LEU A 409 18.45 -24.20 -11.91
N PHE A 410 19.28 -23.40 -12.58
CA PHE A 410 18.82 -22.48 -13.61
C PHE A 410 18.77 -23.11 -15.00
N GLU A 411 19.66 -24.05 -15.30
CA GLU A 411 19.73 -24.69 -16.62
C GLU A 411 18.86 -25.95 -16.71
N ASP A 412 18.81 -26.77 -15.65
CA ASP A 412 18.17 -28.09 -15.67
C ASP A 412 16.78 -28.11 -15.04
N LEU A 413 16.53 -27.28 -14.02
CA LEU A 413 15.27 -27.26 -13.26
C LEU A 413 14.31 -26.15 -13.65
N CYS A 414 14.77 -25.15 -14.40
CA CYS A 414 13.90 -24.19 -15.08
C CYS A 414 13.52 -24.69 -16.48
N ASP A 415 12.34 -24.28 -16.98
CA ASP A 415 11.98 -24.49 -18.39
C ASP A 415 12.72 -23.51 -19.33
N GLU A 416 12.51 -23.65 -20.65
CA GLU A 416 13.12 -22.76 -21.67
C GLU A 416 12.79 -21.26 -21.48
N ASN A 417 11.70 -20.95 -20.78
CA ASN A 417 11.29 -19.58 -20.49
C ASN A 417 11.84 -19.09 -19.13
N GLY A 418 12.48 -19.96 -18.34
CA GLY A 418 12.96 -19.68 -16.99
C GLY A 418 11.90 -19.92 -15.90
N ASN A 419 10.85 -20.71 -16.16
CA ASN A 419 9.83 -21.01 -15.17
C ASN A 419 10.23 -22.21 -14.30
N ILE A 420 9.93 -22.14 -13.01
CA ILE A 420 10.22 -23.19 -12.03
C ILE A 420 9.05 -23.36 -11.07
N GLU A 421 8.75 -24.60 -10.69
CA GLU A 421 7.74 -24.90 -9.67
C GLU A 421 8.40 -25.22 -8.33
N VAL A 422 7.97 -24.54 -7.28
CA VAL A 422 8.37 -24.81 -5.90
C VAL A 422 7.22 -25.51 -5.19
N TRP A 423 7.42 -26.76 -4.85
CA TRP A 423 6.46 -27.62 -4.16
C TRP A 423 6.76 -27.62 -2.67
N VAL A 424 5.78 -27.25 -1.86
CA VAL A 424 5.88 -27.31 -0.40
C VAL A 424 4.89 -28.34 0.13
N ARG A 425 5.38 -29.23 0.99
CA ARG A 425 4.60 -30.28 1.65
C ARG A 425 4.76 -30.22 3.17
N CYS A 426 3.72 -30.68 3.86
CA CYS A 426 3.75 -30.90 5.31
C CYS A 426 4.05 -32.38 5.55
N GLU A 427 5.10 -32.67 6.30
CA GLU A 427 5.57 -34.05 6.53
C GLU A 427 4.94 -34.66 7.80
N ASP A 428 4.53 -33.83 8.76
CA ASP A 428 3.96 -34.30 10.01
C ASP A 428 2.51 -34.75 9.88
N ASN A 429 2.20 -35.89 10.49
CA ASN A 429 0.86 -36.46 10.46
C ASN A 429 -0.14 -35.59 11.22
N ASN A 430 -1.35 -35.42 10.68
CA ASN A 430 -2.45 -34.63 11.26
C ASN A 430 -2.11 -33.15 11.54
N GLN A 431 -1.03 -32.62 10.97
CA GLN A 431 -0.71 -31.19 10.98
C GLN A 431 -1.04 -30.58 9.61
N TYR A 432 -1.23 -29.27 9.54
CA TYR A 432 -1.56 -28.58 8.30
C TYR A 432 -0.72 -27.32 8.13
N PHE A 433 -0.19 -27.10 6.93
CA PHE A 433 0.35 -25.79 6.56
C PHE A 433 -0.70 -24.98 5.82
N GLY A 434 -1.00 -23.79 6.30
CA GLY A 434 -1.74 -22.76 5.59
C GLY A 434 -0.80 -22.00 4.68
N ALA A 435 -1.10 -22.04 3.38
CA ALA A 435 -0.39 -21.32 2.35
C ALA A 435 -1.34 -20.32 1.67
N ALA A 436 -0.78 -19.20 1.24
CA ALA A 436 -1.38 -18.26 0.32
C ALA A 436 -0.31 -17.77 -0.65
N GLN A 437 -0.74 -17.09 -1.72
CA GLN A 437 0.15 -16.77 -2.84
C GLN A 437 1.41 -16.00 -2.40
N GLY A 438 1.28 -15.06 -1.47
CA GLY A 438 2.44 -14.30 -0.97
C GLY A 438 3.11 -14.84 0.29
N ASP A 439 2.78 -16.06 0.74
CA ASP A 439 3.48 -16.71 1.84
C ASP A 439 4.79 -17.37 1.40
N LEU A 440 5.06 -17.48 0.09
CA LEU A 440 6.34 -17.90 -0.49
C LEU A 440 6.73 -16.96 -1.64
N TYR A 441 7.94 -16.43 -1.61
CA TYR A 441 8.50 -15.65 -2.71
C TYR A 441 10.00 -15.85 -2.86
N VAL A 442 10.50 -15.55 -4.06
CA VAL A 442 11.93 -15.45 -4.33
C VAL A 442 12.37 -14.03 -4.00
N LEU A 443 13.44 -13.88 -3.23
CA LEU A 443 14.04 -12.58 -2.92
C LEU A 443 14.93 -12.14 -4.10
N GLU A 444 14.47 -11.19 -4.93
CA GLU A 444 15.22 -10.78 -6.12
C GLU A 444 16.38 -9.84 -5.78
N ALA A 445 16.18 -8.94 -4.81
CA ALA A 445 17.20 -8.02 -4.34
C ALA A 445 16.83 -7.43 -2.98
N GLU A 446 17.82 -6.95 -2.25
CA GLU A 446 17.64 -6.07 -1.09
C GLU A 446 18.07 -4.65 -1.46
N ARG A 447 17.16 -3.68 -1.30
CA ARG A 447 17.42 -2.26 -1.62
C ARG A 447 17.75 -1.47 -0.35
N PRO A 448 18.45 -0.33 -0.48
CA PRO A 448 18.70 0.54 0.67
C PRO A 448 17.38 1.03 1.30
N PHE A 449 17.16 0.68 2.56
CA PHE A 449 15.94 1.03 3.29
C PHE A 449 15.67 2.54 3.31
N ALA A 450 16.70 3.38 3.39
CA ALA A 450 16.54 4.84 3.38
C ALA A 450 15.84 5.36 2.10
N VAL A 451 16.13 4.76 0.94
CA VAL A 451 15.45 5.13 -0.31
C VAL A 451 13.98 4.71 -0.26
N ASN A 452 13.72 3.51 0.26
CA ASN A 452 12.36 3.01 0.44
C ASN A 452 11.56 3.90 1.40
N TYR A 453 12.15 4.30 2.53
CA TYR A 453 11.59 5.22 3.50
C TYR A 453 11.16 6.55 2.85
N VAL A 454 12.03 7.13 2.01
CA VAL A 454 11.71 8.35 1.25
C VAL A 454 10.54 8.14 0.29
N LYS A 455 10.45 6.99 -0.41
CA LYS A 455 9.29 6.67 -1.27
C LYS A 455 7.98 6.66 -0.46
N GLY A 456 7.99 6.11 0.76
CA GLY A 456 6.79 6.10 1.60
C GLY A 456 6.37 7.49 2.06
N PHE A 457 7.31 8.34 2.48
CA PHE A 457 7.01 9.75 2.79
C PHE A 457 6.56 10.55 1.56
N PHE A 458 7.06 10.20 0.38
CA PHE A 458 6.59 10.79 -0.87
C PHE A 458 5.12 10.42 -1.16
N ALA A 459 4.68 9.20 -0.82
CA ALA A 459 3.27 8.82 -0.89
C ALA A 459 2.38 9.65 0.06
N ILE A 460 2.83 9.86 1.31
CA ILE A 460 2.15 10.76 2.27
C ILE A 460 2.07 12.19 1.73
N TRP A 461 3.15 12.69 1.12
CA TRP A 461 3.19 14.01 0.50
C TRP A 461 2.16 14.12 -0.63
N MET A 462 2.08 13.13 -1.53
CA MET A 462 1.09 13.12 -2.61
C MET A 462 -0.35 13.12 -2.08
N GLN A 463 -0.64 12.33 -1.04
CA GLN A 463 -1.94 12.33 -0.39
C GLN A 463 -2.28 13.69 0.22
N THR A 464 -1.31 14.34 0.84
CA THR A 464 -1.44 15.70 1.39
C THR A 464 -1.72 16.72 0.30
N VAL A 465 -1.00 16.67 -0.83
CA VAL A 465 -1.21 17.54 -2.00
C VAL A 465 -2.62 17.38 -2.56
N LEU A 466 -3.12 16.15 -2.66
CA LEU A 466 -4.49 15.87 -3.11
C LEU A 466 -5.54 16.54 -2.21
N VAL A 467 -5.37 16.47 -0.89
CA VAL A 467 -6.24 17.14 0.08
C VAL A 467 -6.13 18.65 -0.02
N ILE A 468 -4.92 19.20 -0.16
CA ILE A 468 -4.70 20.63 -0.35
C ILE A 468 -5.40 21.13 -1.62
N CYS A 469 -5.25 20.42 -2.73
CA CYS A 469 -5.85 20.81 -4.01
C CYS A 469 -7.38 20.82 -3.92
N PHE A 470 -7.97 19.77 -3.34
CA PHE A 470 -9.41 19.73 -3.13
C PHE A 470 -9.89 20.83 -2.18
N GLY A 471 -9.20 21.04 -1.05
CA GLY A 471 -9.55 22.07 -0.08
C GLY A 471 -9.45 23.49 -0.66
N VAL A 472 -8.42 23.79 -1.46
CA VAL A 472 -8.30 25.06 -2.20
C VAL A 472 -9.42 25.19 -3.22
N MET A 473 -9.72 24.14 -3.99
CA MET A 473 -10.80 24.15 -4.98
C MET A 473 -12.14 24.53 -4.34
N VAL A 474 -12.52 23.86 -3.26
CA VAL A 474 -13.80 24.11 -2.58
C VAL A 474 -13.81 25.50 -1.90
N SER A 475 -12.68 25.95 -1.37
CA SER A 475 -12.57 27.23 -0.67
C SER A 475 -12.65 28.46 -1.60
N THR A 476 -12.51 28.27 -2.92
CA THR A 476 -12.80 29.33 -3.92
C THR A 476 -14.26 29.80 -3.87
N ARG A 477 -15.20 28.95 -3.43
CA ARG A 477 -16.64 29.24 -3.50
C ARG A 477 -17.37 29.17 -2.16
N LEU A 478 -16.99 28.23 -1.30
CA LEU A 478 -17.64 28.00 -0.01
C LEU A 478 -17.00 28.87 1.08
N ASN A 479 -17.65 28.93 2.24
CA ASN A 479 -17.04 29.54 3.44
C ASN A 479 -16.04 28.55 4.06
N GLY A 480 -15.22 29.01 5.00
CA GLY A 480 -14.18 28.16 5.62
C GLY A 480 -14.73 26.90 6.29
N ALA A 481 -15.83 27.03 7.05
CA ALA A 481 -16.42 25.90 7.78
C ALA A 481 -16.99 24.81 6.85
N ILE A 482 -17.72 25.19 5.79
CA ILE A 482 -18.27 24.24 4.82
C ILE A 482 -17.13 23.63 3.98
N SER A 483 -16.10 24.42 3.64
CA SER A 483 -14.92 23.90 2.92
C SER A 483 -14.18 22.85 3.75
N MET A 484 -14.06 23.07 5.06
CA MET A 484 -13.50 22.08 5.98
C MET A 484 -14.32 20.80 6.00
N LEU A 485 -15.65 20.90 6.19
CA LEU A 485 -16.53 19.73 6.20
C LEU A 485 -16.43 18.94 4.88
N ALA A 486 -16.48 19.63 3.74
CA ALA A 486 -16.35 19.00 2.42
C ALA A 486 -15.00 18.29 2.26
N THR A 487 -13.91 18.90 2.74
CA THR A 487 -12.56 18.31 2.65
C THR A 487 -12.43 17.10 3.58
N LEU A 488 -13.05 17.12 4.75
CA LEU A 488 -13.12 15.95 5.64
C LEU A 488 -13.93 14.80 5.00
N CYS A 489 -15.08 15.10 4.41
CA CYS A 489 -15.86 14.12 3.66
C CYS A 489 -15.05 13.54 2.48
N TYR A 490 -14.29 14.37 1.77
CA TYR A 490 -13.40 13.92 0.70
C TYR A 490 -12.34 12.94 1.20
N ILE A 491 -11.76 13.18 2.39
CA ILE A 491 -10.83 12.23 3.02
C ILE A 491 -11.51 10.91 3.36
N ILE A 492 -12.70 10.95 3.97
CA ILE A 492 -13.45 9.75 4.33
C ILE A 492 -13.80 8.92 3.08
N ILE A 493 -14.33 9.57 2.05
CA ILE A 493 -14.70 8.91 0.79
C ILE A 493 -13.46 8.31 0.11
N GLY A 494 -12.34 9.03 0.07
CA GLY A 494 -11.09 8.53 -0.51
C GLY A 494 -10.51 7.33 0.22
N THR A 495 -10.58 7.30 1.56
CA THR A 495 -10.09 6.19 2.39
C THR A 495 -10.95 4.93 2.25
N TYR A 496 -12.27 5.08 2.17
CA TYR A 496 -13.22 3.96 2.09
C TYR A 496 -13.74 3.72 0.65
N ARG A 497 -13.02 4.20 -0.36
CA ARG A 497 -13.47 4.16 -1.76
C ARG A 497 -13.82 2.76 -2.23
N ASP A 498 -12.97 1.77 -1.96
CA ASP A 498 -13.21 0.37 -2.39
C ASP A 498 -14.47 -0.20 -1.77
N SER A 499 -14.69 0.04 -0.47
CA SER A 499 -15.89 -0.39 0.23
C SER A 499 -17.14 0.27 -0.37
N ILE A 500 -17.10 1.58 -0.63
CA ILE A 500 -18.24 2.32 -1.22
C ILE A 500 -18.54 1.84 -2.64
N VAL A 501 -17.50 1.66 -3.47
CA VAL A 501 -17.65 1.15 -4.84
C VAL A 501 -18.10 -0.31 -4.83
N GLY A 502 -17.62 -1.13 -3.90
CA GLY A 502 -18.04 -2.52 -3.73
C GLY A 502 -19.53 -2.63 -3.39
N VAL A 503 -20.00 -1.82 -2.45
CA VAL A 503 -21.43 -1.69 -2.11
C VAL A 503 -22.25 -1.28 -3.33
N PHE A 504 -21.80 -0.29 -4.09
CA PHE A 504 -22.47 0.12 -5.32
C PHE A 504 -22.52 -1.00 -6.37
N LYS A 505 -21.39 -1.69 -6.62
CA LYS A 505 -21.32 -2.78 -7.61
C LYS A 505 -22.29 -3.91 -7.27
N GLY A 506 -22.35 -4.29 -5.99
CA GLY A 506 -23.33 -5.28 -5.51
C GLY A 506 -24.77 -4.81 -5.76
N MET A 507 -25.10 -3.57 -5.40
CA MET A 507 -26.44 -3.00 -5.64
C MET A 507 -26.80 -2.92 -7.14
N TRP A 508 -25.85 -2.54 -8.01
CA TRP A 508 -26.06 -2.45 -9.45
C TRP A 508 -26.43 -3.79 -10.06
N GLN A 509 -25.67 -4.85 -9.70
CA GLN A 509 -25.92 -6.21 -10.16
C GLN A 509 -27.30 -6.73 -9.73
N ASN A 510 -27.79 -6.28 -8.57
CA ASN A 510 -29.10 -6.65 -8.05
C ASN A 510 -30.26 -5.83 -8.66
N ASN A 511 -29.99 -4.75 -9.41
CA ASN A 511 -31.03 -3.92 -10.01
C ASN A 511 -31.24 -4.25 -11.50
N ALA A 512 -32.36 -4.88 -11.83
CA ALA A 512 -32.70 -5.31 -13.18
C ALA A 512 -32.80 -4.17 -14.20
N LEU A 513 -33.24 -2.97 -13.79
CA LEU A 513 -33.38 -1.81 -14.69
C LEU A 513 -32.01 -1.25 -15.06
N LEU A 514 -31.12 -1.10 -14.08
CA LEU A 514 -29.74 -0.68 -14.31
C LEU A 514 -28.96 -1.68 -15.17
N THR A 515 -29.09 -2.97 -14.82
CA THR A 515 -28.41 -4.04 -15.55
C THR A 515 -28.90 -4.17 -16.99
N SER A 516 -30.19 -3.95 -17.25
CA SER A 516 -30.73 -3.96 -18.62
C SER A 516 -30.43 -2.69 -19.42
N ALA A 517 -30.37 -1.52 -18.78
CA ALA A 517 -30.10 -0.25 -19.47
C ALA A 517 -28.61 -0.02 -19.77
N PHE A 518 -27.71 -0.50 -18.90
CA PHE A 518 -26.28 -0.17 -18.94
C PHE A 518 -25.35 -1.39 -18.90
N GLY A 519 -25.90 -2.60 -18.81
CA GLY A 519 -25.14 -3.86 -18.78
C GLY A 519 -24.66 -4.26 -17.39
N GLN A 520 -24.21 -5.52 -17.27
CA GLN A 520 -23.56 -6.02 -16.05
C GLN A 520 -22.15 -5.45 -15.89
N LEU A 521 -21.85 -4.91 -14.70
CA LEU A 521 -20.49 -4.51 -14.35
C LEU A 521 -19.63 -5.75 -14.10
N ARG A 522 -18.53 -5.91 -14.86
CA ARG A 522 -17.53 -6.98 -14.64
C ARG A 522 -16.82 -6.81 -13.29
N GLY A 523 -16.67 -7.92 -12.56
CA GLY A 523 -15.87 -8.03 -11.34
C GLY A 523 -16.47 -9.04 -10.35
N GLN A 524 -15.61 -9.75 -9.60
CA GLN A 524 -16.03 -10.54 -8.44
C GLN A 524 -16.54 -9.58 -7.37
N SER A 525 -17.85 -9.49 -7.19
CA SER A 525 -18.45 -8.94 -5.98
C SER A 525 -18.89 -10.11 -5.12
N GLN A 526 -18.56 -10.08 -3.82
CA GLN A 526 -19.40 -10.77 -2.85
C GLN A 526 -20.83 -10.26 -3.05
N GLU A 527 -21.79 -11.18 -3.09
CA GLU A 527 -23.22 -10.86 -3.10
C GLU A 527 -23.53 -10.02 -1.85
N LEU A 528 -23.46 -8.70 -1.98
CA LEU A 528 -23.88 -7.79 -0.93
C LEU A 528 -25.40 -7.80 -0.94
N LEU A 529 -25.94 -8.56 0.02
CA LEU A 529 -27.37 -8.69 0.27
C LEU A 529 -27.89 -7.38 0.88
N GLY A 530 -28.76 -6.68 0.15
CA GLY A 530 -29.40 -5.43 0.58
C GLY A 530 -29.65 -4.46 -0.58
N GLY A 531 -30.68 -3.63 -0.47
CA GLY A 531 -31.03 -2.61 -1.48
C GLY A 531 -30.45 -1.22 -1.20
N GLY A 532 -30.95 -0.18 -1.86
CA GLY A 532 -30.36 1.16 -1.86
C GLY A 532 -30.36 1.88 -0.50
N PRO A 533 -29.78 3.10 -0.41
CA PRO A 533 -29.66 3.83 0.85
C PRO A 533 -30.98 4.07 1.60
N ILE A 534 -32.04 4.46 0.89
CA ILE A 534 -33.37 4.72 1.45
C ILE A 534 -34.03 3.40 1.83
N GLU A 535 -33.93 2.37 0.99
CA GLU A 535 -34.36 1.03 1.35
C GLU A 535 -33.67 0.53 2.64
N SER A 536 -32.36 0.76 2.78
CA SER A 536 -31.60 0.40 3.98
C SER A 536 -32.11 1.14 5.22
N VAL A 537 -32.40 2.43 5.11
CA VAL A 537 -33.00 3.21 6.22
C VAL A 537 -34.38 2.67 6.59
N ILE A 538 -35.22 2.35 5.60
CA ILE A 538 -36.54 1.75 5.84
C ILE A 538 -36.38 0.40 6.55
N ARG A 539 -35.47 -0.46 6.12
CA ARG A 539 -35.20 -1.76 6.75
C ARG A 539 -34.73 -1.63 8.19
N ILE A 540 -33.85 -0.66 8.47
CA ILE A 540 -33.38 -0.37 9.84
C ILE A 540 -34.56 0.08 10.73
N LEU A 541 -35.37 1.02 10.25
CA LEU A 541 -36.51 1.55 11.00
C LEU A 541 -37.61 0.51 11.21
N THR A 542 -37.80 -0.39 10.25
CA THR A 542 -38.82 -1.47 10.29
C THR A 542 -38.28 -2.79 10.87
N GLN A 543 -37.00 -2.84 11.24
CA GLN A 543 -36.31 -4.04 11.73
C GLN A 543 -36.45 -5.27 10.82
N LYS A 544 -36.58 -5.06 9.50
CA LYS A 544 -36.64 -6.14 8.51
C LYS A 544 -35.24 -6.65 8.18
N ASN A 545 -35.10 -7.96 7.95
CA ASN A 545 -33.84 -8.56 7.52
C ASN A 545 -33.47 -8.10 6.09
N LEU A 546 -32.22 -8.32 5.66
CA LEU A 546 -31.71 -7.87 4.36
C LEU A 546 -32.25 -8.65 3.15
N THR A 547 -32.85 -9.81 3.37
CA THR A 547 -33.31 -10.74 2.31
C THR A 547 -34.82 -10.76 2.10
N SER A 548 -35.59 -10.19 3.02
CA SER A 548 -37.04 -10.12 2.93
C SER A 548 -37.48 -8.99 2.01
N ASP A 549 -38.57 -9.17 1.29
CA ASP A 549 -39.15 -8.08 0.52
C ASP A 549 -39.78 -7.03 1.45
N LEU A 550 -39.69 -5.77 1.02
CA LEU A 550 -40.38 -4.69 1.68
C LEU A 550 -41.89 -4.79 1.37
N ASP A 551 -42.73 -5.13 2.36
CA ASP A 551 -44.20 -4.94 2.31
C ASP A 551 -44.57 -3.47 2.15
N MET A 552 -44.42 -2.95 0.93
CA MET A 552 -44.79 -1.61 0.55
C MET A 552 -45.74 -1.68 -0.65
N ASN A 553 -46.60 -0.67 -0.77
CA ASN A 553 -47.39 -0.50 -1.98
C ASN A 553 -46.45 -0.29 -3.18
N TRP A 554 -46.79 -0.82 -4.35
CA TRP A 554 -45.97 -0.79 -5.56
C TRP A 554 -45.50 0.63 -5.95
N LEU A 555 -46.35 1.64 -5.71
CA LEU A 555 -45.99 3.05 -5.92
C LEU A 555 -44.88 3.53 -4.98
N ALA A 556 -44.97 3.16 -3.70
CA ALA A 556 -43.99 3.54 -2.70
C ALA A 556 -42.66 2.82 -2.94
N GLU A 557 -42.72 1.53 -3.30
CA GLU A 557 -41.55 0.76 -3.68
C GLU A 557 -40.86 1.32 -4.94
N GLY A 558 -41.64 1.64 -5.99
CA GLY A 558 -41.11 2.26 -7.21
C GLY A 558 -40.47 3.62 -6.95
N PHE A 559 -41.07 4.44 -6.08
CA PHE A 559 -40.49 5.71 -5.67
C PHE A 559 -39.18 5.54 -4.89
N VAL A 560 -39.13 4.64 -3.91
CA VAL A 560 -37.91 4.32 -3.14
C VAL A 560 -36.80 3.87 -4.08
N ARG A 561 -37.08 2.93 -4.99
CA ARG A 561 -36.10 2.46 -5.99
C ARG A 561 -35.59 3.57 -6.91
N TRP A 562 -36.46 4.50 -7.30
CA TRP A 562 -36.08 5.65 -8.14
C TRP A 562 -35.20 6.66 -7.40
N VAL A 563 -35.54 6.98 -6.15
CA VAL A 563 -34.71 7.84 -5.30
C VAL A 563 -33.36 7.18 -5.03
N ASP A 564 -33.35 5.89 -4.73
CA ASP A 564 -32.13 5.12 -4.51
C ASP A 564 -31.24 5.08 -5.74
N LEU A 565 -31.82 4.91 -6.94
CA LEU A 565 -31.09 5.03 -8.20
C LEU A 565 -30.42 6.40 -8.35
N GLY A 566 -31.16 7.48 -8.08
CA GLY A 566 -30.62 8.84 -8.15
C GLY A 566 -29.46 9.05 -7.16
N LEU A 567 -29.64 8.62 -5.91
CA LEU A 567 -28.61 8.71 -4.87
C LEU A 567 -27.38 7.87 -5.23
N GLN A 568 -27.56 6.66 -5.75
CA GLN A 568 -26.48 5.77 -6.15
C GLN A 568 -25.62 6.38 -7.27
N VAL A 569 -26.24 6.97 -8.30
CA VAL A 569 -25.51 7.65 -9.40
C VAL A 569 -24.70 8.82 -8.85
N ILE A 570 -25.27 9.62 -7.95
CA ILE A 570 -24.57 10.74 -7.30
C ILE A 570 -23.40 10.23 -6.46
N MET A 571 -23.62 9.22 -5.62
CA MET A 571 -22.57 8.61 -4.79
C MET A 571 -21.43 8.07 -5.64
N MET A 572 -21.74 7.40 -6.75
CA MET A 572 -20.75 6.89 -7.69
C MET A 572 -19.94 8.04 -8.31
N ALA A 573 -20.60 9.08 -8.80
CA ALA A 573 -19.92 10.24 -9.37
C ALA A 573 -18.98 10.92 -8.37
N VAL A 574 -19.44 11.15 -7.13
CA VAL A 574 -18.64 11.76 -6.07
C VAL A 574 -17.47 10.87 -5.66
N THR A 575 -17.67 9.55 -5.61
CA THR A 575 -16.66 8.58 -5.20
C THR A 575 -15.55 8.42 -6.25
N HIS A 576 -15.86 8.57 -7.53
CA HIS A 576 -14.85 8.61 -8.59
C HIS A 576 -14.07 9.94 -8.61
N PHE A 577 -14.71 11.03 -8.17
CA PHE A 577 -14.05 12.33 -8.00
C PHE A 577 -13.09 12.38 -6.79
N ALA A 578 -13.17 11.40 -5.88
CA ALA A 578 -12.20 11.19 -4.82
C ALA A 578 -11.14 10.15 -5.25
N PRO A 579 -9.85 10.44 -5.08
CA PRO A 579 -8.78 9.49 -5.34
C PRO A 579 -8.81 8.40 -4.26
N LYS A 580 -8.37 7.21 -4.63
CA LYS A 580 -8.26 6.08 -3.71
C LYS A 580 -7.07 6.32 -2.76
N PHE A 581 -7.34 6.79 -1.55
CA PHE A 581 -6.28 7.10 -0.58
C PHE A 581 -5.59 5.87 -0.02
N SER A 582 -6.23 4.71 -0.04
CA SER A 582 -5.59 3.45 0.32
C SER A 582 -4.43 3.09 -0.60
N ASP A 583 -4.45 3.49 -1.88
CA ASP A 583 -3.34 3.25 -2.82
C ASP A 583 -2.08 4.03 -2.44
N PHE A 584 -2.20 5.13 -1.68
CA PHE A 584 -1.08 5.93 -1.17
C PHE A 584 -0.60 5.46 0.20
N ASN A 585 -1.30 4.52 0.85
CA ASN A 585 -0.89 4.00 2.14
C ASN A 585 0.18 2.91 1.96
N THR A 586 1.45 3.32 2.05
CA THR A 586 2.60 2.41 1.96
C THR A 586 3.18 2.05 3.33
N ALA A 587 2.42 2.24 4.43
CA ALA A 587 2.91 1.99 5.79
C ALA A 587 3.33 0.52 5.99
N ASN A 588 2.53 -0.41 5.47
CA ASN A 588 2.80 -1.84 5.60
C ASN A 588 4.04 -2.28 4.81
N TYR A 589 4.32 -1.69 3.65
CA TYR A 589 5.55 -1.97 2.90
C TYR A 589 6.78 -1.66 3.75
N LEU A 590 6.81 -0.46 4.34
CA LEU A 590 7.92 -0.02 5.17
C LEU A 590 8.05 -0.79 6.48
N ALA A 591 6.91 -1.12 7.10
CA ALA A 591 6.90 -1.77 8.40
C ALA A 591 7.25 -3.26 8.32
N GLU A 592 6.89 -3.94 7.22
CA GLU A 592 7.21 -5.35 6.97
C GLU A 592 8.54 -5.53 6.20
N GLY A 593 9.23 -4.42 5.87
CA GLY A 593 10.53 -4.46 5.20
C GLY A 593 10.49 -4.81 3.71
N TYR A 594 9.42 -4.47 3.00
CA TYR A 594 9.27 -4.66 1.55
C TYR A 594 9.54 -3.36 0.78
N ASP A 595 10.21 -3.44 -0.38
CA ASP A 595 10.42 -2.30 -1.26
C ASP A 595 9.12 -1.82 -1.88
N ILE A 596 8.89 -0.51 -1.83
CA ILE A 596 7.83 0.16 -2.57
C ILE A 596 8.28 0.23 -4.03
N ASN A 597 7.55 -0.49 -4.89
CA ASN A 597 7.83 -0.58 -6.32
C ASN A 597 7.84 0.82 -6.97
N GLY A 598 8.88 1.14 -7.76
CA GLY A 598 8.97 2.40 -8.48
C GLY A 598 7.84 2.63 -9.49
N HIS A 599 7.28 1.56 -10.07
CA HIS A 599 6.11 1.62 -10.93
C HIS A 599 4.86 2.07 -10.17
N LEU A 600 4.68 1.60 -8.93
CA LEU A 600 3.60 2.03 -8.04
C LEU A 600 3.75 3.51 -7.71
N VAL A 601 4.96 3.97 -7.36
CA VAL A 601 5.22 5.39 -7.10
C VAL A 601 4.92 6.26 -8.33
N ALA A 602 5.29 5.80 -9.54
CA ALA A 602 4.99 6.50 -10.78
C ALA A 602 3.47 6.58 -11.05
N ALA A 603 2.73 5.49 -10.76
CA ALA A 603 1.27 5.45 -10.86
C ALA A 603 0.60 6.41 -9.86
N GLN A 604 1.05 6.42 -8.61
CA GLN A 604 0.61 7.37 -7.59
C GLN A 604 0.89 8.82 -8.00
N ALA A 605 2.08 9.11 -8.54
CA ALA A 605 2.45 10.45 -9.00
C ALA A 605 1.60 10.91 -10.18
N THR A 606 1.34 10.03 -11.14
CA THR A 606 0.48 10.30 -12.30
C THR A 606 -0.98 10.54 -11.86
N THR A 607 -1.45 9.76 -10.90
CA THR A 607 -2.77 9.95 -10.27
C THR A 607 -2.83 11.31 -9.58
N CYS A 608 -1.84 11.63 -8.74
CA CYS A 608 -1.75 12.93 -8.05
C CYS A 608 -1.78 14.11 -9.03
N PHE A 609 -0.97 14.05 -10.09
CA PHE A 609 -0.91 15.09 -11.12
C PHE A 609 -2.24 15.26 -11.85
N THR A 610 -2.90 14.16 -12.22
CA THR A 610 -4.21 14.20 -12.87
C THR A 610 -5.24 14.92 -12.01
N TYR A 611 -5.38 14.50 -10.75
CA TYR A 611 -6.32 15.12 -9.82
C TYR A 611 -5.97 16.59 -9.57
N LEU A 612 -4.69 16.97 -9.47
CA LEU A 612 -4.28 18.36 -9.36
C LEU A 612 -4.78 19.19 -10.55
N VAL A 613 -4.62 18.70 -11.78
CA VAL A 613 -5.12 19.38 -12.99
C VAL A 613 -6.64 19.53 -12.94
N VAL A 614 -7.37 18.46 -12.62
CA VAL A 614 -8.84 18.50 -12.51
C VAL A 614 -9.29 19.54 -11.47
N MET A 615 -8.73 19.49 -10.26
CA MET A 615 -9.09 20.41 -9.18
C MET A 615 -8.70 21.86 -9.49
N ALA A 616 -7.58 22.09 -10.18
CA ALA A 616 -7.17 23.42 -10.61
C ALA A 616 -8.16 24.01 -11.64
N VAL A 617 -8.62 23.18 -12.59
CA VAL A 617 -9.60 23.60 -13.60
C VAL A 617 -10.96 23.88 -12.97
N VAL A 618 -11.47 22.98 -12.13
CA VAL A 618 -12.75 23.19 -11.42
C VAL A 618 -12.67 24.41 -10.50
N GLY A 619 -11.57 24.57 -9.76
CA GLY A 619 -11.34 25.73 -8.89
C GLY A 619 -11.28 27.05 -9.66
N TYR A 620 -10.71 27.05 -10.87
CA TYR A 620 -10.74 28.20 -11.77
C TYR A 620 -12.18 28.60 -12.15
N PHE A 621 -13.02 27.64 -12.54
CA PHE A 621 -14.42 27.93 -12.88
C PHE A 621 -15.21 28.43 -11.66
N PHE A 622 -15.00 27.85 -10.49
CA PHE A 622 -15.65 28.29 -9.25
C PHE A 622 -15.25 29.71 -8.85
N LEU A 623 -13.98 30.08 -9.06
CA LEU A 623 -13.51 31.42 -8.75
C LEU A 623 -14.03 32.45 -9.77
N LYS A 624 -14.05 32.11 -11.07
CA LYS A 624 -14.46 33.04 -12.14
C LYS A 624 -15.98 33.25 -12.21
N THR A 625 -16.77 32.25 -11.81
CA THR A 625 -18.23 32.39 -11.65
C THR A 625 -18.64 33.17 -10.40
N ARG A 626 -17.70 33.37 -9.46
CA ARG A 626 -17.89 34.21 -8.29
C ARG A 626 -17.51 35.64 -8.68
N GLU A 627 -18.49 36.54 -8.74
CA GLU A 627 -18.29 37.96 -9.06
C GLU A 627 -17.39 38.64 -8.00
N ILE A 628 -16.07 38.49 -8.11
CA ILE A 628 -15.07 39.11 -7.22
C ILE A 628 -14.64 40.49 -7.76
N ALA A 629 -14.98 40.81 -9.01
CA ALA A 629 -15.08 42.18 -9.51
C ALA A 629 -15.97 42.13 -10.76
N ALA A 630 -16.93 43.04 -10.86
CA ALA A 630 -17.49 43.40 -12.15
C ALA A 630 -16.31 43.82 -13.04
N THR A 631 -16.11 43.11 -14.15
CA THR A 631 -15.21 43.55 -15.22
C THR A 631 -16.03 44.28 -16.25
#